data_AF-A0A9E4WT54-F1
#
_entry.id   AF-A0A9E4WT54-F1
#
_cell.length_a   1.000
_cell.length_b   1.000
_cell.length_c   1.000
_cell.angle_alpha   90.00
_cell.angle_beta   90.00
_cell.angle_gamma   90.00
#
_symmetry.space_group_name_H-M   'P 1'
#
loop_
_entity.id
_entity.type
_entity.pdbx_description
1 polymer ?
#
loop_
_entity_poly.entity_id
_entity_poly.type
_entity_poly.pdbx_seq_one_letter_code
_entity_poly.pdbx_strand_id
1 'polypeptide(L)'
;MATNSEQATATRTPTSRIPALDGLRGIAVLLVVIHHFSGIPAPGLGVPTGFYREWLRFATVGWAGVDLFFVLSGFLITSILYDAKGPALTFFKNFYARRALRIFPVYYVLVVFMLFLLPWIIPGEEAASAKLRENQLWL
;
A
#
# COMPACT_ATOMS: atom_id res chain seq x y z
N MET A 1 -9.65 10.99 60.18
CA MET A 1 -8.51 11.67 59.53
C MET A 1 -8.39 11.07 58.14
N ALA A 2 -8.89 11.79 57.14
CA ALA A 2 -9.10 11.33 55.77
C ALA A 2 -7.85 11.56 54.92
N THR A 3 -7.49 10.62 54.03
CA THR A 3 -6.76 10.92 52.79
C THR A 3 -7.10 9.89 51.71
N ASN A 4 -8.13 10.22 50.92
CA ASN A 4 -8.37 9.87 49.52
C ASN A 4 -7.41 8.86 48.87
N SER A 5 -7.80 7.59 48.90
CA SER A 5 -7.26 6.52 48.05
C SER A 5 -8.16 6.21 46.85
N GLU A 6 -9.09 7.10 46.50
CA GLU A 6 -9.78 7.05 45.21
C GLU A 6 -8.86 7.63 44.14
N GLN A 7 -7.91 6.79 43.72
CA GLN A 7 -7.35 6.90 42.40
C GLN A 7 -8.52 6.86 41.43
N ALA A 8 -8.94 8.04 40.98
CA ALA A 8 -9.84 8.23 39.87
C ALA A 8 -9.29 7.42 38.70
N THR A 9 -9.83 6.23 38.51
CA THR A 9 -9.84 5.48 37.27
C THR A 9 -10.47 6.39 36.25
N ALA A 10 -9.63 7.22 35.62
CA ALA A 10 -10.01 8.01 34.47
C ALA A 10 -10.33 7.02 33.35
N THR A 11 -11.57 6.53 33.35
CA THR A 11 -12.18 5.77 32.27
C THR A 11 -12.07 6.65 31.04
N ARG A 12 -11.00 6.46 30.25
CA ARG A 12 -10.83 7.14 28.97
C ARG A 12 -12.07 6.83 28.16
N THR A 13 -12.91 7.84 27.96
CA THR A 13 -14.11 7.77 27.14
C THR A 13 -13.71 7.10 25.82
N PRO A 14 -14.38 6.02 25.39
CA PRO A 14 -14.06 5.41 24.11
C PRO A 14 -14.26 6.48 23.04
N THR A 15 -13.16 6.92 22.44
CA THR A 15 -13.20 7.74 21.23
C THR A 15 -14.17 7.08 20.28
N SER A 16 -15.23 7.80 19.90
CA SER A 16 -16.25 7.37 18.94
C SER A 16 -15.59 6.72 17.72
N ARG A 17 -15.44 5.39 17.74
CA ARG A 17 -14.96 4.63 16.58
C ARG A 17 -16.19 4.40 15.74
N ILE A 18 -16.17 4.92 14.52
CA ILE A 18 -17.23 4.69 13.54
C ILE A 18 -16.95 3.32 12.91
N PRO A 19 -17.64 2.23 13.33
CA PRO A 19 -17.26 0.87 12.95
C PRO A 19 -17.46 0.62 11.44
N ALA A 20 -18.40 1.36 10.83
CA ALA A 20 -18.64 1.34 9.39
C ALA A 20 -17.39 1.73 8.57
N LEU A 21 -16.57 2.65 9.09
CA LEU A 21 -15.37 3.11 8.39
C LEU A 21 -14.26 2.07 8.43
N ASP A 22 -14.13 1.35 9.55
CA ASP A 22 -13.21 0.22 9.68
C ASP A 22 -13.63 -0.96 8.80
N GLY A 23 -14.94 -1.21 8.66
CA GLY A 23 -15.48 -2.22 7.73
C GLY A 23 -15.15 -1.90 6.26
N LEU A 24 -15.31 -0.63 5.85
CA LEU A 24 -15.02 -0.22 4.48
C LEU A 24 -13.51 -0.25 4.16
N ARG A 25 -12.65 0.04 5.15
CA ARG A 25 -11.20 -0.20 5.03
C ARG A 25 -10.87 -1.68 4.84
N GLY A 26 -11.59 -2.57 5.53
CA GLY A 26 -11.47 -4.02 5.33
C GLY A 26 -11.82 -4.44 3.90
N ILE A 27 -12.91 -3.92 3.34
CA ILE A 27 -13.30 -4.15 1.94
C ILE A 27 -12.22 -3.62 0.97
N ALA A 28 -11.70 -2.43 1.24
CA ALA A 28 -10.63 -1.84 0.43
C ALA A 28 -9.36 -2.73 0.43
N VAL A 29 -8.94 -3.25 1.59
CA VAL A 29 -7.81 -4.20 1.70
C VAL A 29 -8.10 -5.50 0.97
N LEU A 30 -9.31 -6.03 1.07
CA LEU A 30 -9.71 -7.26 0.38
C LEU A 30 -9.61 -7.11 -1.15
N LEU A 31 -10.04 -5.97 -1.70
CA LEU A 31 -9.90 -5.68 -3.13
C LEU A 31 -8.43 -5.65 -3.57
N VAL A 32 -7.54 -5.10 -2.75
CA VAL A 32 -6.08 -5.07 -3.03
C VAL A 32 -5.47 -6.47 -3.01
N VAL A 33 -5.88 -7.32 -2.07
CA VAL A 33 -5.44 -8.72 -2.01
C VAL A 33 -5.91 -9.46 -3.25
N ILE A 34 -7.20 -9.36 -3.61
CA ILE A 34 -7.75 -9.98 -4.82
C ILE A 34 -6.99 -9.55 -6.07
N HIS A 35 -6.68 -8.26 -6.20
CA HIS A 35 -5.89 -7.73 -7.31
C HIS A 35 -4.51 -8.39 -7.42
N HIS A 36 -3.76 -8.46 -6.31
CA HIS A 36 -2.42 -9.07 -6.32
C HIS A 36 -2.47 -10.56 -6.64
N PHE A 37 -3.44 -11.30 -6.10
CA PHE A 37 -3.58 -12.73 -6.39
C PHE A 37 -4.01 -13.00 -7.84
N SER A 38 -4.77 -12.11 -8.47
CA SER A 38 -5.16 -12.23 -9.88
C SER A 38 -4.01 -12.03 -10.87
N GLY A 39 -2.92 -11.37 -10.45
CA GLY A 39 -1.74 -11.13 -11.27
C GLY A 39 -0.76 -12.30 -11.35
N ILE A 40 -0.96 -13.37 -10.56
CA ILE A 40 -0.09 -14.55 -10.58
C ILE A 40 -0.54 -15.43 -11.75
N PRO A 41 0.25 -15.57 -12.84
CA PRO A 41 -0.11 -16.46 -13.93
C PRO A 41 -0.04 -17.89 -13.38
N ALA A 42 -1.16 -18.61 -13.34
CA ALA A 42 -1.16 -20.03 -13.02
C ALA A 42 -0.38 -20.77 -14.13
N PRO A 43 0.87 -21.21 -13.88
CA PRO A 43 1.66 -21.83 -14.93
C PRO A 43 1.03 -23.18 -15.24
N GLY A 44 0.62 -23.38 -16.51
CA GLY A 44 0.09 -24.67 -16.99
C GLY A 44 -1.42 -24.74 -17.22
N LEU A 45 -2.21 -23.68 -16.97
CA LEU A 45 -3.67 -23.72 -17.14
C LEU A 45 -4.20 -23.24 -18.52
N GLY A 46 -3.34 -22.88 -19.47
CA GLY A 46 -3.75 -22.36 -20.77
C GLY A 46 -4.32 -20.93 -20.72
N VAL A 47 -4.82 -20.43 -21.86
CA VAL A 47 -5.37 -19.07 -21.96
C VAL A 47 -6.67 -19.00 -21.14
N PRO A 48 -6.82 -18.03 -20.21
CA PRO A 48 -8.07 -17.85 -19.47
C PRO A 48 -9.25 -17.65 -20.42
N THR A 49 -10.24 -18.55 -20.39
CA THR A 49 -11.47 -18.44 -21.20
C THR A 49 -12.71 -18.40 -20.30
N GLY A 50 -13.81 -17.83 -20.81
CA GLY A 50 -15.09 -17.74 -20.10
C GLY A 50 -15.05 -16.88 -18.83
N PHE A 51 -15.75 -17.34 -17.79
CA PHE A 51 -15.92 -16.63 -16.52
C PHE A 51 -14.59 -16.25 -15.83
N TYR A 52 -13.57 -17.10 -15.94
CA TYR A 52 -12.25 -16.86 -15.34
C TYR A 52 -11.56 -15.64 -15.95
N ARG A 53 -11.70 -15.42 -17.27
CA ARG A 53 -11.16 -14.22 -17.93
C ARG A 53 -11.83 -12.94 -17.44
N GLU A 54 -13.15 -12.97 -17.28
CA GLU A 54 -13.89 -11.79 -16.82
C GLU A 54 -13.64 -11.51 -15.34
N TRP A 55 -13.48 -12.55 -14.51
CA TRP A 55 -13.06 -12.43 -13.12
C TRP A 55 -11.66 -11.82 -12.98
N LEU A 56 -10.69 -12.24 -13.80
CA LEU A 56 -9.36 -11.63 -13.84
C LEU A 56 -9.42 -10.14 -14.25
N ARG A 57 -10.23 -9.80 -15.26
CA ARG A 57 -10.46 -8.40 -15.65
C ARG A 57 -11.05 -7.58 -14.50
N PHE A 58 -12.02 -8.12 -13.78
CA PHE A 58 -12.59 -7.45 -12.61
C PHE A 58 -11.56 -7.29 -11.49
N ALA A 59 -10.72 -8.29 -11.27
CA ALA A 59 -9.67 -8.22 -10.28
C ALA A 59 -8.60 -7.18 -10.63
N THR A 60 -8.38 -6.83 -11.91
CA THR A 60 -7.54 -5.68 -12.29
C THR A 60 -8.03 -4.35 -11.73
N VAL A 61 -9.34 -4.20 -11.49
CA VAL A 61 -9.93 -2.99 -10.88
C VAL A 61 -9.59 -2.87 -9.39
N GLY A 62 -9.13 -3.95 -8.75
CA GLY A 62 -8.76 -3.93 -7.33
C GLY A 62 -7.57 -3.01 -7.00
N TRP A 63 -6.89 -2.44 -8.00
CA TRP A 63 -6.00 -1.28 -7.85
C TRP A 63 -6.67 -0.13 -7.08
N ALA A 64 -7.99 0.03 -7.24
CA ALA A 64 -8.78 1.14 -6.70
C ALA A 64 -9.05 0.93 -5.21
N GLY A 65 -8.84 -0.29 -4.71
CA GLY A 65 -8.83 -0.58 -3.28
C GLY A 65 -7.73 0.18 -2.54
N VAL A 66 -6.58 0.42 -3.17
CA VAL A 66 -5.49 1.22 -2.59
C VAL A 66 -5.96 2.67 -2.42
N ASP A 67 -6.50 3.27 -3.48
CA ASP A 67 -7.01 4.64 -3.47
C ASP A 67 -8.15 4.81 -2.45
N LEU A 68 -9.11 3.88 -2.44
CA LEU A 68 -10.21 3.86 -1.48
C LEU A 68 -9.69 3.77 -0.04
N PHE A 69 -8.72 2.90 0.24
CA PHE A 69 -8.11 2.78 1.56
C PHE A 69 -7.43 4.09 2.00
N PHE A 70 -6.74 4.77 1.09
CA PHE A 70 -6.11 6.06 1.39
C PHE A 70 -7.13 7.16 1.65
N VAL A 71 -8.17 7.27 0.82
CA VAL A 71 -9.26 8.25 0.99
C VAL A 71 -9.96 8.05 2.34
N LEU A 72 -10.31 6.81 2.69
CA LEU A 72 -10.96 6.50 3.98
C LEU A 72 -10.07 6.76 5.18
N SER A 73 -8.78 6.44 5.05
CA SER A 73 -7.80 6.77 6.09
C SER A 73 -7.67 8.29 6.28
N GLY A 74 -7.69 9.06 5.18
CA GLY A 74 -7.66 10.52 5.20
C GLY A 74 -8.92 11.12 5.83
N PHE A 75 -10.09 10.60 5.46
CA PHE A 75 -11.38 11.01 6.02
C PHE A 75 -11.43 10.81 7.55
N LEU A 76 -10.95 9.67 8.04
CA LEU A 76 -10.89 9.41 9.49
C LEU A 76 -9.99 10.42 10.23
N ILE A 77 -8.83 10.73 9.67
CA ILE A 77 -7.89 11.68 10.26
C ILE A 77 -8.50 13.08 10.32
N THR A 78 -9.14 13.51 9.23
CA THR A 78 -9.81 14.82 9.17
C THR A 78 -11.02 14.89 10.10
N SER A 79 -11.78 13.80 10.26
CA SER A 79 -12.89 13.72 11.22
C SER A 79 -12.40 13.85 12.67
N ILE A 80 -11.30 13.17 13.04
CA ILE A 80 -10.68 13.31 14.36
C ILE A 80 -10.19 14.75 14.58
N LEU A 81 -9.67 15.38 13.53
CA LEU A 81 -9.19 16.76 13.58
C LEU A 81 -10.33 17.77 13.79
N TYR A 82 -11.46 17.54 13.12
CA TYR A 82 -12.64 18.37 13.24
C TYR A 82 -13.23 18.33 14.66
N ASP A 83 -13.19 17.16 15.30
CA ASP A 83 -13.61 17.00 16.70
C ASP A 83 -12.55 17.53 17.70
N ALA A 84 -11.27 17.54 17.34
CA ALA A 84 -10.19 18.01 18.19
C ALA A 84 -10.02 19.55 18.09
N LYS A 85 -10.45 20.29 19.12
CA LYS A 85 -10.28 21.76 19.25
C LYS A 85 -8.81 22.24 19.41
N GLY A 86 -7.81 21.45 19.05
CA GLY A 86 -6.37 21.73 19.24
C GLY A 86 -5.62 22.10 17.94
N PRO A 87 -4.28 22.34 18.00
CA PRO A 87 -3.48 22.70 16.83
C PRO A 87 -3.40 21.55 15.82
N ALA A 88 -4.33 21.55 14.88
CA ALA A 88 -4.50 20.55 13.85
C ALA A 88 -3.21 20.23 13.06
N LEU A 89 -2.40 21.27 12.81
CA LEU A 89 -1.18 21.18 12.02
C LEU A 89 -0.11 20.26 12.62
N THR A 90 0.04 20.23 13.95
CA THR A 90 1.10 19.47 14.63
C THR A 90 0.82 17.98 14.59
N PHE A 91 -0.46 17.59 14.69
CA PHE A 91 -0.88 16.19 14.56
C PHE A 91 -0.70 15.68 13.13
N PHE A 92 -1.08 16.50 12.13
CA PHE A 92 -0.87 16.19 10.71
C PHE A 92 0.61 15.99 10.38
N LYS A 93 1.48 16.90 10.81
CA LYS A 93 2.94 16.78 10.63
C LYS A 93 3.47 15.48 11.25
N ASN A 94 3.11 15.19 12.49
CA ASN A 94 3.57 13.97 13.16
C ASN A 94 3.03 12.68 12.53
N PHE A 95 1.80 12.69 12.02
CA PHE A 95 1.21 11.54 11.32
C PHE A 95 1.92 11.28 9.98
N TYR A 96 2.04 12.31 9.13
CA TYR A 96 2.71 12.19 7.84
C TYR A 96 4.20 11.89 8.00
N ALA A 97 4.88 12.50 8.97
CA ALA A 97 6.28 12.22 9.24
C ALA A 97 6.51 10.75 9.60
N ARG A 98 5.69 10.15 10.48
CA ARG A 98 5.80 8.72 10.81
C ARG A 98 5.51 7.81 9.61
N ARG A 99 4.59 8.19 8.73
CA ARG A 99 4.25 7.40 7.55
C ARG A 99 5.35 7.48 6.49
N ALA A 100 5.86 8.68 6.24
CA ALA A 100 7.02 8.95 5.41
C ALA A 100 8.25 8.17 5.89
N LEU A 101 8.60 8.27 7.18
CA LEU A 101 9.75 7.59 7.76
C LEU A 101 9.66 6.05 7.71
N ARG A 102 8.49 5.47 7.45
CA ARG A 102 8.33 4.02 7.23
C ARG A 102 8.37 3.61 5.76
N ILE A 103 7.88 4.46 4.86
CA ILE A 103 7.84 4.18 3.41
C ILE A 103 9.19 4.49 2.75
N PHE A 104 9.83 5.59 3.13
CA PHE A 104 11.11 6.00 2.56
C PHE A 104 12.22 4.93 2.72
N PRO A 105 12.42 4.30 3.89
CA PRO A 105 13.44 3.27 4.03
C PRO A 105 13.26 2.10 3.07
N VAL A 106 12.02 1.59 2.95
CA VAL A 106 11.72 0.48 2.04
C VAL A 106 11.89 0.91 0.59
N TYR A 107 11.45 2.12 0.24
CA TYR A 107 11.63 2.68 -1.10
C TYR A 107 13.10 2.75 -1.50
N TYR A 108 13.96 3.32 -0.66
CA TYR A 108 15.39 3.43 -0.95
C TYR A 108 16.06 2.06 -1.03
N VAL A 109 15.72 1.12 -0.15
CA VAL A 109 16.21 -0.26 -0.23
C VAL A 109 15.82 -0.90 -1.57
N LEU A 110 14.58 -0.71 -2.02
CA LEU A 110 14.07 -1.29 -3.27
C LEU A 110 14.72 -0.64 -4.50
N VAL A 111 14.96 0.68 -4.47
CA VAL A 111 15.71 1.41 -5.51
C VAL A 111 17.16 0.94 -5.58
N VAL A 112 17.85 0.81 -4.45
CA VAL A 112 19.22 0.28 -4.39
C VAL A 112 19.26 -1.16 -4.91
N PHE A 113 18.32 -2.00 -4.50
CA PHE A 113 18.19 -3.37 -4.98
C PHE A 113 17.98 -3.41 -6.51
N MET A 114 17.07 -2.58 -7.04
CA MET A 114 16.84 -2.46 -8.48
C MET A 114 18.06 -1.94 -9.24
N LEU A 115 18.82 -0.99 -8.68
CA LEU A 115 19.96 -0.39 -9.37
C LEU A 115 21.21 -1.30 -9.35
N PHE A 116 21.43 -2.05 -8.26
CA PHE A 116 22.68 -2.79 -8.08
C PHE A 116 22.51 -4.31 -8.23
N LEU A 117 21.36 -4.86 -7.84
CA LEU A 117 21.11 -6.31 -7.91
C LEU A 117 20.49 -6.72 -9.25
N LEU A 118 19.60 -5.90 -9.80
CA LEU A 118 18.94 -6.21 -11.08
C LEU A 118 19.92 -6.33 -12.26
N PRO A 119 20.95 -5.47 -12.43
CA PRO A 119 21.93 -5.63 -13.52
C PRO A 119 22.80 -6.88 -13.36
N TRP A 120 22.93 -7.41 -12.14
CA TRP A 120 23.67 -8.64 -11.88
C TRP A 120 22.83 -9.89 -12.23
N ILE A 121 21.52 -9.79 -12.09
CA ILE A 121 20.55 -10.86 -12.40
C ILE A 121 20.16 -10.84 -13.88
N ILE A 122 20.04 -9.65 -14.46
CA ILE A 122 19.74 -9.41 -15.87
C ILE A 122 20.99 -8.76 -16.48
N PRO A 123 21.97 -9.56 -16.93
CA PRO A 123 23.16 -9.01 -17.58
C PRO A 123 22.71 -8.12 -18.73
N GLY A 124 23.12 -6.86 -18.65
CA GLY A 124 22.63 -5.76 -19.47
C GLY A 124 22.70 -6.05 -20.96
N GLU A 125 21.92 -5.27 -21.70
CA GLU A 125 21.83 -5.25 -23.16
C GLU A 125 23.18 -5.15 -23.89
N GLU A 126 24.34 -5.11 -23.23
CA GLU A 126 25.66 -5.34 -23.84
C GLU A 126 25.75 -6.70 -24.54
N ALA A 127 25.18 -7.78 -23.99
CA ALA A 127 25.12 -9.07 -24.69
C ALA A 127 24.16 -9.03 -25.89
N ALA A 128 23.09 -8.24 -25.81
CA ALA A 128 22.11 -8.07 -26.89
C ALA A 128 22.65 -7.16 -28.01
N SER A 129 23.31 -6.05 -27.65
CA SER A 129 23.90 -5.07 -28.57
C SER A 129 25.21 -5.57 -29.19
N ALA A 130 26.01 -6.38 -28.49
CA ALA A 130 27.15 -7.08 -29.08
C ALA A 130 26.69 -8.07 -30.17
N LYS A 131 25.62 -8.84 -29.92
CA LYS A 131 25.01 -9.72 -30.92
C LYS A 131 24.42 -8.97 -32.11
N LEU A 132 23.78 -7.82 -31.87
CA LEU A 132 23.24 -6.98 -32.95
C LEU A 132 24.34 -6.34 -33.81
N ARG A 133 25.45 -5.93 -33.19
CA ARG A 133 26.60 -5.36 -33.89
C ARG A 133 27.35 -6.40 -34.73
N GLU A 134 27.51 -7.62 -34.22
CA GLU A 134 28.08 -8.75 -34.98
C GLU A 134 27.22 -9.11 -36.21
N ASN A 135 25.89 -9.13 -36.06
CA ASN A 135 24.94 -9.36 -37.16
C ASN A 135 24.69 -8.15 -38.09
N GLN A 136 25.36 -7.02 -37.88
CA GLN A 136 25.27 -5.84 -38.75
C GLN A 136 26.61 -5.53 -39.45
N LEU A 137 27.69 -6.26 -39.12
CA LEU A 137 29.02 -6.09 -39.69
C LEU A 137 29.20 -6.78 -41.07
N TRP A 138 28.14 -7.38 -41.63
CA TRP A 138 28.14 -8.05 -42.95
C TRP A 138 27.31 -7.32 -44.02
N LEU A 139 26.96 -6.04 -43.80
CA LEU A 139 26.45 -5.11 -44.82
C LEU A 139 27.50 -4.03 -45.10
#